data_AF-A0A1Q3DWS9-F1
#
_entry.id   AF-A0A1Q3DWS9-F1
#
_cell.length_a   1.000
_cell.length_b   1.000
_cell.length_c   1.000
_cell.angle_alpha   90.00
_cell.angle_beta   90.00
_cell.angle_gamma   90.00
#
_symmetry.space_group_name_H-M   'P 1'
#
loop_
_entity.id
_entity.type
_entity.pdbx_description
1 polymer ?
#
loop_
_entity_poly.entity_id
_entity_poly.type
_entity_poly.pdbx_seq_one_letter_code
_entity_poly.pdbx_strand_id
1 'polypeptide(L)'
;MAGDWILEHTPSSFQKMMATNYSFGIERNEDALNRNDRDHTKWTNPLEVKLPNAPSMKMFCVYGHGKETERSYWYTRGDFEHDESAADGISPLCIDPDTGSNQTSPCAGSTPRNPLDMPLLRKSWIDADYTDETVNPKVRNGVKMGEGDGTVSLISLGAMCVEGWKRRRWNPAGINVTVVELSHRPVPSMPRGGANTSDHVDILGSTTLNEIIVKVATGVVKSAKVIYSRAYGFRMDTASL
;
A
#
# COMPACT_ATOMS: atom_id res chain seq x y z
N MET A 1 -10.17 5.46 11.80
CA MET A 1 -9.85 4.52 10.69
C MET A 1 -8.63 3.69 11.10
N ALA A 2 -8.32 2.56 10.45
CA ALA A 2 -7.17 1.72 10.84
C ALA A 2 -5.83 2.51 10.85
N GLY A 3 -5.69 3.52 9.98
CA GLY A 3 -4.52 4.39 9.96
C GLY A 3 -4.32 5.23 11.22
N ASP A 4 -5.39 5.80 11.79
CA ASP A 4 -5.31 6.60 13.02
C ASP A 4 -4.82 5.73 14.20
N TRP A 5 -5.36 4.51 14.28
CA TRP A 5 -4.96 3.55 15.31
C TRP A 5 -3.47 3.17 15.18
N ILE A 6 -2.99 2.90 13.95
CA ILE A 6 -1.55 2.62 13.74
C ILE A 6 -0.71 3.83 14.13
N LEU A 7 -1.10 5.04 13.72
CA LEU A 7 -0.35 6.26 14.04
C LEU A 7 -0.23 6.48 15.56
N GLU A 8 -1.31 6.28 16.32
CA GLU A 8 -1.30 6.36 17.80
C GLU A 8 -0.31 5.40 18.46
N HIS A 9 -0.05 4.24 17.83
CA HIS A 9 0.85 3.21 18.35
C HIS A 9 2.24 3.23 17.70
N THR A 10 2.55 4.26 16.90
CA THR A 10 3.89 4.46 16.32
C THR A 10 4.66 5.55 17.06
N PRO A 11 6.00 5.52 17.04
CA PRO A 11 6.82 6.56 17.66
C PRO A 11 6.48 7.96 17.13
N SER A 12 6.59 8.97 17.99
CA SER A 12 6.27 10.35 17.63
C SER A 12 7.10 10.90 16.45
N SER A 13 8.31 10.37 16.23
CA SER A 13 9.13 10.68 15.05
C SER A 13 8.46 10.25 13.75
N PHE A 14 7.85 9.06 13.72
CA PHE A 14 7.12 8.54 12.58
C PHE A 14 5.82 9.31 12.36
N GLN A 15 5.09 9.64 13.43
CA GLN A 15 3.89 10.47 13.33
C GLN A 15 4.19 11.83 12.72
N LYS A 16 5.28 12.49 13.17
CA LYS A 16 5.75 13.76 12.60
C LYS A 16 6.12 13.62 11.13
N MET A 17 6.91 12.60 10.77
CA MET A 17 7.28 12.32 9.39
C MET A 17 6.05 12.13 8.49
N MET A 18 5.04 11.40 8.96
CA MET A 18 3.79 11.20 8.22
C MET A 18 3.03 12.51 8.05
N ALA A 19 2.86 13.28 9.12
CA ALA A 19 2.13 14.55 9.09
C ALA A 19 2.80 15.62 8.22
N THR A 20 4.14 15.62 8.10
CA THR A 20 4.86 16.62 7.30
C THR A 20 4.93 16.29 5.81
N ASN A 21 4.83 15.00 5.43
CA ASN A 21 5.13 14.57 4.06
C ASN A 21 3.93 13.97 3.31
N TYR A 22 2.87 13.56 4.00
CA TYR A 22 1.77 12.81 3.38
C TYR A 22 0.39 13.39 3.72
N SER A 23 -0.55 13.16 2.82
CA SER A 23 -1.98 13.38 3.05
C SER A 23 -2.79 12.14 2.71
N PHE A 24 -3.92 11.97 3.40
CA PHE A 24 -4.74 10.75 3.35
C PHE A 24 -6.21 11.01 3.04
N GLY A 25 -6.57 12.24 2.65
CA GLY A 25 -7.94 12.63 2.32
C GLY A 25 -8.27 12.50 0.84
N ILE A 26 -9.51 12.84 0.52
CA ILE A 26 -10.05 12.93 -0.85
C ILE A 26 -10.64 14.31 -1.01
N GLU A 27 -10.02 15.14 -1.83
CA GLU A 27 -10.52 16.49 -2.05
C GLU A 27 -11.54 16.50 -3.20
N ARG A 28 -12.72 17.05 -2.91
CA ARG A 28 -13.82 17.14 -3.86
C ARG A 28 -14.13 18.59 -4.21
N ASN A 29 -13.55 19.60 -3.59
CA ASN A 29 -13.80 20.97 -4.00
C ASN A 29 -12.73 21.43 -5.00
N GLU A 30 -13.15 22.04 -6.12
CA GLU A 30 -12.22 22.56 -7.15
C GLU A 30 -11.33 23.68 -6.60
N ASP A 31 -11.89 24.55 -5.75
CA ASP A 31 -11.12 25.64 -5.13
C ASP A 31 -10.09 25.12 -4.12
N ALA A 32 -10.39 24.02 -3.42
CA ALA A 32 -9.45 23.38 -2.52
C ALA A 32 -8.34 22.68 -3.32
N LEU A 33 -8.67 21.98 -4.41
CA LEU A 33 -7.67 21.40 -5.31
C LEU A 33 -6.71 22.45 -5.88
N ASN A 34 -7.23 23.63 -6.29
CA ASN A 34 -6.40 24.74 -6.76
C ASN A 34 -5.43 25.27 -5.70
N ARG A 35 -5.80 25.18 -4.40
CA ARG A 35 -4.91 25.52 -3.29
C ARG A 35 -3.88 24.41 -3.05
N ASN A 36 -4.32 23.16 -3.06
CA ASN A 36 -3.48 21.98 -2.83
C ASN A 36 -2.38 21.82 -3.89
N ASP A 37 -2.62 22.24 -5.15
CA ASP A 37 -1.58 22.23 -6.19
C ASP A 37 -0.31 23.01 -5.77
N ARG A 38 -0.43 24.02 -4.89
CA ARG A 38 0.69 24.81 -4.38
C ARG A 38 1.33 24.25 -3.10
N ASP A 39 0.77 23.18 -2.55
CA ASP A 39 1.20 22.56 -1.31
C ASP A 39 1.95 21.25 -1.58
N HIS A 40 3.26 21.27 -1.36
CA HIS A 40 4.15 20.13 -1.59
C HIS A 40 3.78 18.89 -0.76
N THR A 41 3.12 19.07 0.39
CA THR A 41 2.70 17.95 1.25
C THR A 41 1.59 17.10 0.62
N LYS A 42 0.92 17.64 -0.42
CA LYS A 42 -0.23 17.00 -1.08
C LYS A 42 0.10 16.34 -2.41
N TRP A 43 1.26 16.64 -3.00
CA TRP A 43 1.61 16.22 -4.36
C TRP A 43 1.64 14.71 -4.57
N THR A 44 1.97 13.95 -3.52
CA THR A 44 1.98 12.48 -3.57
C THR A 44 0.57 11.89 -3.64
N ASN A 45 -0.47 12.63 -3.23
CA ASN A 45 -1.84 12.16 -3.18
C ASN A 45 -2.63 12.59 -4.43
N PRO A 46 -2.85 11.68 -5.41
CA PRO A 46 -3.57 12.02 -6.65
C PRO A 46 -5.06 12.33 -6.42
N LEU A 47 -5.60 12.07 -5.23
CA LEU A 47 -6.98 12.39 -4.86
C LEU A 47 -7.14 13.83 -4.35
N GLU A 48 -6.04 14.49 -3.98
CA GLU A 48 -6.02 15.86 -3.46
C GLU A 48 -5.37 16.88 -4.40
N VAL A 49 -4.82 16.44 -5.53
CA VAL A 49 -4.11 17.30 -6.50
C VAL A 49 -4.61 17.03 -7.93
N LYS A 50 -4.53 18.04 -8.79
CA LYS A 50 -4.98 17.95 -10.20
C LYS A 50 -3.84 17.53 -11.12
N LEU A 51 -4.20 16.91 -12.24
CA LEU A 51 -3.27 16.74 -13.35
C LEU A 51 -2.81 18.10 -13.91
N PRO A 52 -1.59 18.18 -14.44
CA PRO A 52 -1.04 19.41 -14.99
C PRO A 52 -1.87 19.91 -16.18
N ASN A 53 -1.80 21.21 -16.43
CA ASN A 53 -2.49 21.81 -17.58
C ASN A 53 -1.71 21.56 -18.89
N ALA A 54 -1.79 20.34 -19.42
CA ALA A 54 -1.05 19.89 -20.60
C ALA A 54 -1.96 19.16 -21.60
N PRO A 55 -2.72 19.88 -22.46
CA PRO A 55 -3.72 19.27 -23.34
C PRO A 55 -3.14 18.37 -24.45
N SER A 56 -1.86 18.55 -24.79
CA SER A 56 -1.14 17.69 -25.75
C SER A 56 -0.63 16.38 -25.12
N MET A 57 -0.63 16.28 -23.79
CA MET A 57 -0.15 15.09 -23.09
C MET A 57 -1.16 13.94 -23.24
N LYS A 58 -0.63 12.72 -23.35
CA LYS A 58 -1.41 11.48 -23.30
C LYS A 58 -0.95 10.68 -22.10
N MET A 59 -1.87 10.06 -21.39
CA MET A 59 -1.57 9.23 -20.24
C MET A 59 -2.05 7.80 -20.48
N PHE A 60 -1.17 6.84 -20.25
CA PHE A 60 -1.47 5.41 -20.36
C PHE A 60 -1.34 4.79 -18.98
N CYS A 61 -2.45 4.31 -18.44
CA CYS A 61 -2.49 3.53 -17.22
C CYS A 61 -2.53 2.06 -17.58
N VAL A 62 -1.45 1.34 -17.28
CA VAL A 62 -1.36 -0.11 -17.48
C VAL A 62 -1.20 -0.75 -16.12
N TYR A 63 -2.09 -1.68 -15.77
CA TYR A 63 -2.02 -2.38 -14.49
C TYR A 63 -2.44 -3.84 -14.61
N GLY A 64 -1.89 -4.68 -13.73
CA GLY A 64 -2.23 -6.09 -13.63
C GLY A 64 -3.51 -6.33 -12.83
N HIS A 65 -4.23 -7.39 -13.16
CA HIS A 65 -5.38 -7.85 -12.38
C HIS A 65 -5.49 -9.38 -12.40
N GLY A 66 -6.33 -9.92 -11.49
CA GLY A 66 -6.61 -11.35 -11.41
C GLY A 66 -5.65 -12.14 -10.51
N LYS A 67 -4.77 -11.47 -9.75
CA LYS A 67 -4.00 -12.07 -8.66
C LYS A 67 -4.66 -11.75 -7.32
N GLU A 68 -4.57 -12.68 -6.37
CA GLU A 68 -5.03 -12.43 -4.99
C GLU A 68 -4.11 -11.38 -4.33
N THR A 69 -4.69 -10.33 -3.77
CA THR A 69 -3.99 -9.19 -3.13
C THR A 69 -4.56 -8.90 -1.76
N GLU A 70 -3.70 -8.57 -0.81
CA GLU A 70 -4.09 -8.22 0.56
C GLU A 70 -4.94 -6.93 0.60
N ARG A 71 -6.03 -6.94 1.38
CA ARG A 71 -6.98 -5.81 1.47
C ARG A 71 -7.20 -5.31 2.89
N SER A 72 -7.20 -6.20 3.88
CA SER A 72 -7.32 -5.82 5.29
C SER A 72 -6.77 -6.92 6.19
N TYR A 73 -6.37 -6.55 7.40
CA TYR A 73 -5.75 -7.44 8.37
C TYR A 73 -6.58 -7.52 9.66
N TRP A 74 -6.57 -8.69 10.29
CA TRP A 74 -7.14 -8.94 11.60
C TRP A 74 -6.00 -8.87 12.59
N TYR A 75 -6.14 -8.03 13.61
CA TYR A 75 -5.14 -7.85 14.65
C TYR A 75 -5.64 -8.44 15.96
N THR A 76 -4.79 -9.23 16.60
CA THR A 76 -4.94 -9.63 18.01
C THR A 76 -4.19 -8.64 18.88
N ARG A 77 -4.67 -8.46 20.12
CA ARG A 77 -4.04 -7.61 21.12
C ARG A 77 -3.53 -8.46 22.27
N GLY A 78 -2.23 -8.42 22.53
CA GLY A 78 -1.60 -9.10 23.66
C GLY A 78 -1.54 -8.22 24.91
N ASP A 79 -0.57 -8.55 25.76
CA ASP A 79 -0.34 -7.87 27.02
C ASP A 79 0.26 -6.47 26.82
N PHE A 80 0.22 -5.68 27.89
CA PHE A 80 0.87 -4.39 27.92
C PHE A 80 2.38 -4.59 28.08
N GLU A 81 3.15 -3.95 27.20
CA GLU A 81 4.61 -3.96 27.23
C GLU A 81 5.10 -2.65 27.86
N HIS A 82 6.12 -2.79 28.70
CA HIS A 82 6.87 -1.65 29.22
C HIS A 82 7.92 -1.22 28.19
N ASP A 83 8.25 0.07 28.17
CA ASP A 83 9.33 0.58 27.35
C ASP A 83 10.66 -0.13 27.73
N GLU A 84 11.43 -0.53 26.72
CA GLU A 84 12.77 -1.12 26.90
C GLU A 84 13.80 -0.08 27.36
N SER A 85 13.41 1.20 27.33
CA SER A 85 14.11 2.27 28.02
C SER A 85 14.07 2.02 29.52
N ALA A 86 14.94 1.15 30.02
CA ALA A 86 15.27 1.07 31.43
C ALA A 86 15.86 2.43 31.82
N ALA A 87 15.00 3.36 32.22
CA ALA A 87 15.44 4.57 32.90
C ALA A 87 16.32 4.09 34.05
N ASP A 88 17.54 4.61 34.13
CA ASP A 88 18.48 4.31 35.21
C ASP A 88 17.70 4.35 36.53
N GLY A 89 17.40 3.16 37.06
CA GLY A 89 16.69 3.04 38.31
C GLY A 89 17.51 3.74 39.38
N ILE A 90 16.87 4.13 40.48
CA ILE A 90 17.58 4.71 41.64
C ILE A 90 18.70 3.77 42.16
N SER A 91 18.70 2.49 41.75
CA SER A 91 19.79 1.54 41.97
C SER A 91 19.95 0.57 40.77
N PRO A 92 20.84 0.84 39.80
CA PRO A 92 21.14 -0.10 38.72
C PRO A 92 21.95 -1.30 39.26
N LEU A 93 21.56 -2.52 38.89
CA LEU A 93 22.28 -3.77 39.19
C LEU A 93 23.09 -4.20 37.94
N CYS A 94 24.36 -4.56 38.15
CA CYS A 94 25.37 -4.73 37.11
C CYS A 94 25.26 -6.05 36.31
N ILE A 95 25.86 -6.10 35.11
CA ILE A 95 26.21 -7.33 34.38
C ILE A 95 27.68 -7.66 34.68
N ASP A 96 27.94 -8.87 35.20
CA ASP A 96 29.32 -9.34 35.42
C ASP A 96 29.98 -9.76 34.09
N PRO A 97 31.26 -9.42 33.84
CA PRO A 97 31.96 -9.81 32.61
C PRO A 97 32.61 -11.21 32.63
N ASP A 98 32.53 -12.00 33.71
CA ASP A 98 33.31 -13.25 33.84
C ASP A 98 32.47 -14.53 33.87
N THR A 99 32.30 -15.15 32.70
CA THR A 99 31.82 -16.53 32.52
C THR A 99 32.92 -17.55 32.88
N GLY A 100 33.27 -17.66 34.18
CA GLY A 100 34.34 -18.59 34.57
C GLY A 100 34.41 -19.03 36.04
N SER A 101 33.55 -18.55 36.93
CA SER A 101 33.58 -18.97 38.34
C SER A 101 32.26 -19.59 38.78
N ASN A 102 32.32 -20.79 39.38
CA ASN A 102 31.22 -21.45 40.08
C ASN A 102 30.93 -20.74 41.43
N GLN A 103 30.80 -19.41 41.38
CA GLN A 103 30.27 -18.61 42.46
C GLN A 103 28.97 -18.01 41.93
N THR A 104 27.88 -18.22 42.66
CA THR A 104 26.61 -17.53 42.45
C THR A 104 26.89 -16.02 42.37
N SER A 105 26.85 -15.49 41.14
CA SER A 105 27.06 -14.07 40.85
C SER A 105 26.11 -13.22 41.72
N PRO A 106 26.54 -12.04 42.22
CA PRO A 106 25.70 -11.17 43.04
C PRO A 106 24.52 -10.56 42.25
N CYS A 107 24.49 -10.74 40.93
CA CYS A 107 23.60 -10.02 40.01
C CYS A 107 22.45 -10.89 39.47
N ALA A 108 21.97 -11.86 40.25
CA ALA A 108 20.74 -12.60 39.98
C ALA A 108 19.45 -11.77 40.28
N GLY A 109 19.53 -10.44 40.23
CA GLY A 109 18.44 -9.52 40.56
C GLY A 109 18.10 -8.66 39.35
N SER A 110 16.88 -8.81 38.83
CA SER A 110 16.30 -7.85 37.90
C SER A 110 16.29 -6.47 38.55
N THR A 111 16.76 -5.44 37.84
CA THR A 111 16.60 -4.05 38.30
C THR A 111 15.11 -3.80 38.55
N PRO A 112 14.70 -3.41 39.77
CA PRO A 112 13.32 -3.08 40.03
C PRO A 112 12.93 -1.87 39.19
N ARG A 113 11.93 -2.06 38.31
CA ARG A 113 11.40 -0.98 37.45
C ARG A 113 10.87 0.16 38.32
N ASN A 114 11.00 1.39 37.84
CA ASN A 114 10.53 2.56 38.57
C ASN A 114 9.00 2.45 38.82
N PRO A 115 8.47 2.87 39.99
CA PRO A 115 7.03 2.80 40.28
C PRO A 115 6.12 3.60 39.32
N LEU A 116 6.70 4.48 38.49
CA LEU A 116 6.03 5.25 37.44
C LEU A 116 6.26 4.68 36.03
N ASP A 117 6.96 3.56 35.89
CA ASP A 117 7.10 2.80 34.64
C ASP A 117 5.77 2.08 34.37
N MET A 118 4.80 2.82 33.82
CA MET A 118 3.49 2.28 33.44
C MET A 118 3.58 1.70 32.02
N PRO A 119 3.02 0.50 31.77
CA PRO A 119 3.09 -0.12 30.46
C PRO A 119 2.01 0.50 29.55
N LEU A 120 2.38 1.60 28.90
CA LEU A 120 1.47 2.40 28.06
C LEU A 120 1.30 1.83 26.64
N LEU A 121 2.18 0.92 26.21
CA LEU A 121 2.08 0.27 24.90
C LEU A 121 1.43 -1.10 25.04
N ARG A 122 0.58 -1.47 24.08
CA ARG A 122 -0.02 -2.81 24.00
C ARG A 122 0.54 -3.55 22.81
N LYS A 123 1.03 -4.78 23.02
CA LYS A 123 1.51 -5.62 21.92
C LYS A 123 0.35 -5.95 20.98
N SER A 124 0.60 -5.87 19.67
CA SER A 124 -0.37 -6.28 18.66
C SER A 124 0.34 -6.98 17.51
N TRP A 125 -0.33 -7.99 16.93
CA TRP A 125 0.16 -8.75 15.78
C TRP A 125 -1.01 -9.21 14.93
N ILE A 126 -0.73 -9.62 13.69
CA ILE A 126 -1.74 -10.16 12.79
C ILE A 126 -2.17 -11.54 13.32
N ASP A 127 -3.48 -11.76 13.40
CA ASP A 127 -4.07 -13.02 13.84
C ASP A 127 -3.90 -14.10 12.77
N ALA A 128 -2.77 -14.80 12.78
CA ALA A 128 -2.47 -15.84 11.80
C ALA A 128 -3.37 -17.09 11.93
N ASP A 129 -4.07 -17.27 13.05
CA ASP A 129 -4.94 -18.42 13.29
C ASP A 129 -6.35 -18.19 12.73
N TYR A 130 -6.75 -16.93 12.52
CA TYR A 130 -8.06 -16.60 11.97
C TYR A 130 -8.11 -16.82 10.45
N THR A 131 -8.82 -17.86 10.02
CA THR A 131 -9.10 -18.14 8.60
C THR A 131 -10.59 -18.37 8.40
N ASP A 132 -11.17 -17.66 7.43
CA ASP A 132 -12.57 -17.79 7.04
C ASP A 132 -12.68 -17.78 5.51
N GLU A 133 -12.88 -18.97 4.93
CA GLU A 133 -13.06 -19.14 3.49
C GLU A 133 -14.52 -19.02 3.04
N THR A 134 -15.48 -18.87 3.97
CA THR A 134 -16.91 -18.74 3.66
C THR A 134 -17.28 -17.32 3.24
N VAL A 135 -16.53 -16.34 3.73
CA VAL A 135 -16.71 -14.92 3.40
C VAL A 135 -16.08 -14.61 2.04
N ASN A 136 -16.73 -13.74 1.27
CA ASN A 136 -16.19 -13.18 0.02
C ASN A 136 -16.00 -11.67 0.20
N PRO A 137 -14.78 -11.12 0.13
CA PRO A 137 -13.48 -11.79 -0.10
C PRO A 137 -13.00 -12.68 1.06
N LYS A 138 -12.29 -13.76 0.72
CA LYS A 138 -11.79 -14.79 1.66
C LYS A 138 -10.78 -14.20 2.65
N VAL A 139 -10.76 -14.74 3.86
CA VAL A 139 -9.76 -14.42 4.88
C VAL A 139 -8.87 -15.64 5.10
N ARG A 140 -7.56 -15.46 4.98
CA ARG A 140 -6.53 -16.50 5.21
C ARG A 140 -5.46 -15.95 6.13
N ASN A 141 -5.18 -16.64 7.23
CA ASN A 141 -4.16 -16.27 8.21
C ASN A 141 -4.27 -14.80 8.68
N GLY A 142 -5.49 -14.34 8.95
CA GLY A 142 -5.76 -12.97 9.38
C GLY A 142 -5.67 -11.93 8.26
N VAL A 143 -5.54 -12.34 7.00
CA VAL A 143 -5.46 -11.45 5.83
C VAL A 143 -6.66 -11.65 4.93
N LYS A 144 -7.41 -10.59 4.67
CA LYS A 144 -8.50 -10.61 3.67
C LYS A 144 -7.93 -10.38 2.28
N MET A 145 -8.13 -11.38 1.43
CA MET A 145 -7.62 -11.41 0.06
C MET A 145 -8.65 -10.86 -0.91
N GLY A 146 -8.37 -9.73 -1.55
CA GLY A 146 -9.11 -9.18 -2.67
C GLY A 146 -8.45 -9.48 -4.02
N GLU A 147 -8.95 -8.86 -5.08
CA GLU A 147 -8.34 -8.89 -6.42
C GLU A 147 -7.36 -7.72 -6.59
N GLY A 148 -6.24 -7.96 -7.27
CA GLY A 148 -5.25 -6.95 -7.64
C GLY A 148 -4.09 -7.54 -8.44
N ASP A 149 -2.92 -6.95 -8.29
CA ASP A 149 -1.66 -7.36 -8.93
C ASP A 149 -0.74 -8.19 -8.00
N GLY A 150 -1.25 -8.67 -6.86
CA GLY A 150 -0.47 -9.31 -5.80
C GLY A 150 -0.04 -8.38 -4.67
N THR A 151 0.06 -7.07 -4.90
CA THR A 151 0.51 -6.08 -3.90
C THR A 151 -0.50 -4.95 -3.72
N VAL A 152 -0.98 -4.39 -4.83
CA VAL A 152 -1.89 -3.26 -4.88
C VAL A 152 -3.27 -3.75 -5.30
N SER A 153 -4.29 -3.37 -4.54
CA SER A 153 -5.67 -3.77 -4.84
C SER A 153 -6.15 -3.18 -6.18
N LEU A 154 -6.99 -3.92 -6.89
CA LEU A 154 -7.56 -3.50 -8.18
C LEU A 154 -8.32 -2.17 -8.08
N ILE A 155 -8.99 -1.92 -6.94
CA ILE A 155 -9.67 -0.66 -6.67
C ILE A 155 -8.67 0.50 -6.69
N SER A 156 -7.50 0.35 -6.07
CA SER A 156 -6.47 1.40 -6.04
C SER A 156 -5.81 1.60 -7.41
N LEU A 157 -5.52 0.51 -8.13
CA LEU A 157 -4.90 0.57 -9.46
C LEU A 157 -5.81 1.28 -10.48
N GLY A 158 -7.13 1.04 -10.39
CA GLY A 158 -8.11 1.55 -11.33
C GLY A 158 -8.76 2.88 -10.95
N ALA A 159 -8.88 3.25 -9.66
CA ALA A 159 -9.74 4.35 -9.20
C ALA A 159 -9.54 5.67 -9.97
N MET A 160 -8.30 6.14 -10.08
CA MET A 160 -8.01 7.40 -10.78
C MET A 160 -8.02 7.25 -12.30
N CYS A 161 -7.42 6.19 -12.82
CA CYS A 161 -7.31 5.99 -14.27
C CYS A 161 -8.66 5.71 -14.94
N VAL A 162 -9.52 4.90 -14.31
CA VAL A 162 -10.80 4.48 -14.87
C VAL A 162 -11.88 5.54 -14.65
N GLU A 163 -11.87 6.25 -13.53
CA GLU A 163 -12.96 7.15 -13.16
C GLU A 163 -12.48 8.55 -12.75
N GLY A 164 -11.52 8.66 -11.85
CA GLY A 164 -11.08 9.94 -11.27
C GLY A 164 -10.63 10.96 -12.31
N TRP A 165 -9.61 10.63 -13.10
CA TRP A 165 -9.03 11.50 -14.13
C TRP A 165 -9.88 11.65 -15.40
N LYS A 166 -11.01 10.94 -15.49
CA LYS A 166 -12.03 11.25 -16.51
C LYS A 166 -12.89 12.46 -16.12
N ARG A 167 -12.91 12.84 -14.84
CA ARG A 167 -13.67 13.99 -14.35
C ARG A 167 -12.81 15.25 -14.46
N ARG A 168 -13.39 16.33 -15.00
CA ARG A 168 -12.71 17.62 -15.21
C ARG A 168 -12.07 18.20 -13.95
N ARG A 169 -12.65 17.91 -12.79
CA ARG A 169 -12.14 18.33 -11.48
C ARG A 169 -10.68 17.96 -11.24
N TRP A 170 -10.32 16.69 -11.49
CA TRP A 170 -8.95 16.19 -11.32
C TRP A 170 -8.13 16.25 -12.61
N ASN A 171 -8.78 16.46 -13.76
CA ASN A 171 -8.16 16.58 -15.07
C ASN A 171 -8.66 17.84 -15.81
N PRO A 172 -8.17 19.03 -15.44
CA PRO A 172 -8.66 20.29 -16.00
C PRO A 172 -8.30 20.47 -17.48
N ALA A 173 -7.20 19.88 -17.94
CA ALA A 173 -6.75 19.94 -19.34
C ALA A 173 -7.46 18.95 -20.26
N GLY A 174 -8.26 18.02 -19.73
CA GLY A 174 -8.86 16.96 -20.53
C GLY A 174 -7.83 16.03 -21.17
N ILE A 175 -6.72 15.74 -20.47
CA ILE A 175 -5.69 14.79 -20.90
C ILE A 175 -6.36 13.46 -21.25
N ASN A 176 -5.99 12.90 -22.41
CA ASN A 176 -6.53 11.61 -22.83
C ASN A 176 -5.90 10.49 -21.98
N VAL A 177 -6.71 9.91 -21.09
CA VAL A 177 -6.33 8.79 -20.22
C VAL A 177 -6.81 7.49 -20.82
N THR A 178 -5.87 6.67 -21.24
CA THR A 178 -6.12 5.33 -21.75
C THR A 178 -5.82 4.31 -20.66
N VAL A 179 -6.73 3.37 -20.44
CA VAL A 179 -6.56 2.30 -19.45
C VAL A 179 -6.39 0.96 -20.16
N VAL A 180 -5.41 0.17 -19.73
CA VAL A 180 -5.16 -1.18 -20.21
C VAL A 180 -5.01 -2.12 -19.01
N GLU A 181 -5.90 -3.11 -18.93
CA GLU A 181 -5.85 -4.15 -17.90
C GLU A 181 -5.08 -5.36 -18.43
N LEU A 182 -4.08 -5.81 -17.68
CA LEU A 182 -3.31 -7.01 -18.00
C LEU A 182 -3.76 -8.17 -17.10
N SER A 183 -4.30 -9.22 -17.72
CA SER A 183 -4.75 -10.42 -17.02
C SER A 183 -3.54 -11.25 -16.58
N HIS A 184 -3.42 -11.48 -15.26
CA HIS A 184 -2.38 -12.32 -14.69
C HIS A 184 -2.57 -13.79 -15.12
N ARG A 185 -1.69 -14.29 -16.01
CA ARG A 185 -1.71 -15.67 -16.52
C ARG A 185 -0.31 -16.28 -16.44
N PRO A 186 0.11 -16.73 -15.25
CA PRO A 186 1.45 -17.25 -15.06
C PRO A 186 1.62 -18.64 -15.69
N VAL A 187 2.81 -18.92 -16.19
CA VAL A 187 3.25 -20.25 -16.60
C VAL A 187 3.84 -20.95 -15.36
N PRO A 188 3.24 -22.05 -14.86
CA PRO A 188 3.67 -22.68 -13.61
C PRO A 188 5.13 -23.17 -13.60
N SER A 189 5.68 -23.49 -14.76
CA SER A 189 7.07 -23.96 -14.90
C SER A 189 8.12 -22.84 -14.88
N MET A 190 7.70 -21.57 -14.79
CA MET A 190 8.60 -20.42 -14.76
C MET A 190 8.50 -19.70 -13.41
N PRO A 191 9.61 -19.54 -12.66
CA PRO A 191 9.59 -18.91 -11.32
C PRO A 191 9.03 -17.49 -11.29
N ARG A 192 9.07 -16.75 -12.41
CA ARG A 192 8.54 -15.39 -12.57
C ARG A 192 7.22 -15.32 -13.34
N GLY A 193 6.49 -16.43 -13.44
CA GLY A 193 5.20 -16.50 -14.15
C GLY A 193 5.28 -16.35 -15.68
N GLY A 194 6.44 -16.08 -16.27
CA GLY A 194 6.63 -16.06 -17.72
C GLY A 194 5.99 -14.86 -18.43
N ALA A 195 5.81 -14.97 -19.74
CA ALA A 195 5.51 -13.85 -20.64
C ALA A 195 4.16 -13.13 -20.41
N ASN A 196 3.21 -13.80 -19.75
CA ASN A 196 1.84 -13.31 -19.52
C ASN A 196 1.52 -13.07 -18.04
N THR A 197 2.55 -12.99 -17.19
CA THR A 197 2.38 -12.57 -15.80
C THR A 197 1.99 -11.10 -15.71
N SER A 198 1.21 -10.76 -14.69
CA SER A 198 0.83 -9.39 -14.33
C SER A 198 0.93 -9.16 -12.83
N ASP A 199 1.86 -9.87 -12.20
CA ASP A 199 2.26 -9.62 -10.81
C ASP A 199 2.96 -8.26 -10.69
N HIS A 200 2.85 -7.61 -9.54
CA HIS A 200 3.35 -6.27 -9.28
C HIS A 200 4.78 -6.03 -9.78
N VAL A 201 5.67 -7.00 -9.56
CA VAL A 201 7.07 -6.92 -10.01
C VAL A 201 7.26 -7.58 -11.38
N ASP A 202 6.71 -8.77 -11.59
CA ASP A 202 6.97 -9.54 -12.82
C ASP A 202 6.29 -8.95 -14.06
N ILE A 203 5.32 -8.04 -13.90
CA ILE A 203 4.66 -7.32 -15.01
C ILE A 203 5.67 -6.60 -15.92
N LEU A 204 6.83 -6.17 -15.39
CA LEU A 204 7.91 -5.57 -16.17
C LEU A 204 8.53 -6.55 -17.19
N GLY A 205 8.47 -7.86 -16.91
CA GLY A 205 8.88 -8.92 -17.81
C GLY A 205 7.78 -9.36 -18.79
N SER A 206 6.58 -8.80 -18.68
CA SER A 206 5.44 -9.16 -19.53
C SER A 206 5.68 -8.73 -20.98
N THR A 207 5.44 -9.66 -21.90
CA THR A 207 5.50 -9.37 -23.34
C THR A 207 4.45 -8.36 -23.75
N THR A 208 3.24 -8.45 -23.18
CA THR A 208 2.14 -7.53 -23.46
C THR A 208 2.47 -6.10 -23.02
N LEU A 209 3.06 -5.91 -21.83
CA LEU A 209 3.49 -4.59 -21.37
C LEU A 209 4.55 -4.01 -22.31
N ASN A 210 5.58 -4.80 -22.63
CA ASN A 210 6.67 -4.36 -23.50
C ASN A 210 6.18 -3.99 -24.91
N GLU A 211 5.22 -4.75 -25.45
CA GLU A 211 4.58 -4.42 -26.73
C GLU A 211 3.83 -3.08 -26.65
N ILE A 212 3.09 -2.82 -25.57
CA ILE A 212 2.39 -1.54 -25.37
C ILE A 212 3.39 -0.39 -25.30
N ILE A 213 4.48 -0.54 -24.54
CA ILE A 213 5.53 0.49 -24.43
C ILE A 213 6.12 0.82 -25.81
N VAL A 214 6.48 -0.20 -26.60
CA VAL A 214 7.03 0.00 -27.95
C VAL A 214 6.00 0.64 -28.87
N LYS A 215 4.74 0.19 -28.84
CA LYS A 215 3.65 0.78 -29.64
C LYS A 215 3.38 2.25 -29.29
N VAL A 216 3.52 2.62 -28.01
CA VAL A 216 3.39 4.00 -27.54
C VAL A 216 4.60 4.83 -27.98
N ALA A 217 5.82 4.33 -27.78
CA ALA A 217 7.06 5.01 -28.15
C ALA A 217 7.19 5.24 -29.66
N THR A 218 6.70 4.31 -30.48
CA THR A 218 6.69 4.42 -31.95
C THR A 218 5.55 5.28 -32.49
N GLY A 219 4.63 5.76 -31.63
CA GLY A 219 3.51 6.61 -32.05
C GLY A 219 2.40 5.88 -32.81
N VAL A 220 2.44 4.54 -32.85
CA VAL A 220 1.42 3.70 -33.50
C VAL A 220 0.08 3.80 -32.75
N VAL A 221 0.11 3.97 -31.42
CA VAL A 221 -1.10 4.10 -30.61
C VAL A 221 -1.58 5.56 -30.62
N LYS A 222 -2.50 5.88 -31.54
CA LYS A 222 -3.19 7.17 -31.54
C LYS A 222 -4.29 7.24 -30.46
N SER A 223 -4.97 6.11 -30.20
CA SER A 223 -6.03 5.94 -29.21
C SER A 223 -6.15 4.45 -28.86
N ALA A 224 -5.55 3.96 -27.77
CA ALA A 224 -5.88 2.61 -27.31
C ALA A 224 -7.25 2.69 -26.61
N LYS A 225 -8.27 2.07 -27.21
CA LYS A 225 -9.56 1.88 -26.53
C LYS A 225 -9.35 0.89 -25.40
N VAL A 226 -10.03 1.12 -24.28
CA VAL A 226 -10.09 0.25 -23.10
C VAL A 226 -10.28 -1.21 -23.55
N ILE A 227 -9.24 -2.04 -23.36
CA ILE A 227 -9.37 -3.49 -23.49
C ILE A 227 -9.76 -3.97 -22.10
N TYR A 228 -11.07 -3.98 -21.84
CA TYR A 228 -11.72 -4.48 -20.62
C TYR A 228 -11.51 -3.62 -19.35
N SER A 229 -12.59 -3.32 -18.62
CA SER A 229 -12.49 -2.77 -17.26
C SER A 229 -13.34 -3.60 -16.32
N ARG A 230 -12.70 -4.45 -15.51
CA ARG A 230 -13.39 -5.28 -14.52
C ARG A 230 -13.62 -4.57 -13.19
N ALA A 231 -12.88 -3.49 -12.93
CA ALA A 231 -12.89 -2.75 -11.66
C ALA A 231 -14.28 -2.19 -11.26
N TYR A 232 -15.22 -2.04 -12.21
CA TYR A 232 -16.56 -1.47 -11.96
C TYR A 232 -17.73 -2.30 -12.52
N GLY A 233 -17.52 -3.57 -12.89
CA GLY A 233 -18.61 -4.47 -13.29
C GLY A 233 -19.36 -4.11 -14.58
N PHE A 234 -18.84 -3.19 -15.40
CA PHE A 234 -19.46 -2.81 -16.68
C PHE A 234 -18.84 -3.57 -17.85
N ARG A 235 -19.64 -4.47 -18.44
CA ARG A 235 -19.33 -5.20 -19.68
C ARG A 235 -19.75 -4.32 -20.86
N MET A 236 -18.80 -3.80 -21.63
CA MET A 236 -19.08 -3.32 -22.99
C MET A 236 -18.37 -4.23 -23.97
N ASP A 237 -19.16 -4.96 -24.76
CA ASP A 237 -18.68 -5.82 -25.83
C ASP A 237 -18.20 -5.00 -27.04
N THR A 238 -17.18 -5.57 -27.69
CA THR A 238 -16.83 -5.54 -29.13
C THR A 238 -15.47 -4.96 -29.56
N ALA A 239 -14.86 -5.77 -30.43
CA ALA A 239 -13.57 -5.74 -31.15
C ALA A 239 -13.43 -4.52 -32.08
N SER A 240 -12.33 -4.24 -32.80
CA SER A 240 -11.31 -5.08 -33.47
C SER A 240 -10.08 -4.21 -33.81
N LEU A 241 -8.98 -4.88 -34.18
CA LEU A 241 -7.67 -4.34 -34.62
C LEU A 241 -7.74 -3.13 -35.56
#